data_AF-A0A1Y5RQZ0-F1
#
_entry.id   AF-A0A1Y5RQZ0-F1
#
_cell.length_a   1.000
_cell.length_b   1.000
_cell.length_c   1.000
_cell.angle_alpha   90.00
_cell.angle_beta   90.00
_cell.angle_gamma   90.00
#
_symmetry.space_group_name_H-M   'P 1'
#
loop_
_entity.id
_entity.type
_entity.pdbx_description
1 polymer ?
#
loop_
_entity_poly.entity_id
_entity_poly.type
_entity_poly.pdbx_seq_one_letter_code
_entity_poly.pdbx_strand_id
1 'polypeptide(L)'
;MTATFLALLLGHLVADFLLQSGWMVRHKRRIDVLMMHAALVLICTLVATGQLAHPTVIAVALAHLLIDFVKVRLPRQGLRTFTLDQAAHLATLVIATRLAPDLWATGIWADTPEQVLSLMALACGAILSIVVGGYVVGLLCAPYLAAVPDDGLPGAGRIIGLLERGLIFILVLTGQLGSIALLIGAKSILRFSTVAADRKASEYVIIGTLASFGWALVLALATGGLLDLLPPLEIGALLP
;
A
#
# COMPACT_ATOMS: atom_id res chain seq x y z
N MET A 1 -0.82 -21.98 -0.09
CA MET A 1 -0.76 -20.94 -1.16
C MET A 1 -1.16 -19.56 -0.68
N THR A 2 -2.42 -19.32 -0.24
CA THR A 2 -2.86 -17.99 0.22
C THR A 2 -2.01 -17.45 1.38
N ALA A 3 -1.73 -18.28 2.39
CA ALA A 3 -0.88 -17.92 3.51
C ALA A 3 0.53 -17.47 3.08
N THR A 4 1.20 -18.26 2.23
CA THR A 4 2.49 -17.91 1.64
C THR A 4 2.44 -16.58 0.88
N PHE A 5 1.41 -16.38 0.03
CA PHE A 5 1.29 -15.14 -0.72
C PHE A 5 1.10 -13.93 0.20
N LEU A 6 0.25 -14.04 1.23
CA LEU A 6 0.04 -12.97 2.21
C LEU A 6 1.30 -12.67 3.02
N ALA A 7 2.07 -13.69 3.39
CA ALA A 7 3.37 -13.52 4.06
C ALA A 7 4.37 -12.75 3.20
N LEU A 8 4.52 -13.16 1.95
CA LEU A 8 5.40 -12.49 0.98
C LEU A 8 4.93 -11.07 0.69
N LEU A 9 3.62 -10.87 0.50
CA LEU A 9 3.02 -9.55 0.28
C LEU A 9 3.23 -8.62 1.48
N LEU A 10 2.99 -9.10 2.70
CA LEU A 10 3.21 -8.32 3.91
C LEU A 10 4.68 -7.91 4.06
N GLY A 11 5.61 -8.85 3.87
CA GLY A 11 7.05 -8.57 3.92
C GLY A 11 7.47 -7.50 2.93
N HIS A 12 6.99 -7.60 1.68
CA HIS A 12 7.21 -6.60 0.63
C HIS A 12 6.64 -5.23 1.01
N LEU A 13 5.37 -5.18 1.44
CA LEU A 13 4.67 -3.94 1.77
C LEU A 13 5.33 -3.20 2.95
N VAL A 14 5.73 -3.94 3.99
CA VAL A 14 6.42 -3.37 5.15
C VAL A 14 7.78 -2.81 4.73
N ALA A 15 8.56 -3.55 3.94
CA ALA A 15 9.88 -3.10 3.50
C ALA A 15 9.79 -1.82 2.65
N ASP A 16 8.99 -1.83 1.59
CA ASP A 16 8.97 -0.76 0.59
C ASP A 16 8.19 0.49 1.02
N PHE A 17 7.13 0.35 1.80
CA PHE A 17 6.21 1.47 2.08
C PHE A 17 6.27 1.98 3.52
N LEU A 18 6.67 1.14 4.49
CA LEU A 18 6.76 1.54 5.89
C LEU A 18 8.21 1.83 6.31
N LEU A 19 9.14 0.92 5.99
CA LEU A 19 10.53 1.03 6.43
C LEU A 19 11.43 1.79 5.46
N GLN A 20 11.10 1.85 4.17
CA GLN A 20 11.88 2.63 3.20
C GLN A 20 11.72 4.13 3.46
N SER A 21 12.72 4.73 4.13
CA SER A 21 12.67 6.14 4.49
C SER A 21 12.80 7.09 3.28
N GLY A 22 12.33 8.32 3.44
CA GLY A 22 12.52 9.37 2.42
C GLY A 22 14.00 9.66 2.12
N TRP A 23 14.90 9.46 3.08
CA TRP A 23 16.34 9.55 2.85
C TRP A 23 16.83 8.44 1.91
N MET A 24 16.39 7.21 2.10
CA MET A 24 16.74 6.08 1.23
C MET A 24 16.25 6.32 -0.20
N VAL A 25 15.02 6.78 -0.37
CA VAL A 25 14.44 7.11 -1.70
C VAL A 25 15.34 8.11 -2.44
N ARG A 26 15.74 9.20 -1.76
CA ARG A 26 16.58 10.25 -2.38
C ARG A 26 17.99 9.77 -2.74
N HIS A 27 18.52 8.79 -2.00
CA HIS A 27 19.89 8.29 -2.18
C HIS A 27 19.94 6.91 -2.85
N LYS A 28 18.83 6.39 -3.38
CA LYS A 28 18.70 5.01 -3.91
C LYS A 28 19.62 4.69 -5.10
N ARG A 29 20.27 5.71 -5.69
CA ARG A 29 21.33 5.56 -6.70
C ARG A 29 22.66 5.09 -6.14
N ARG A 30 22.92 5.29 -4.84
CA ARG A 30 24.14 4.80 -4.21
C ARG A 30 24.01 3.31 -3.93
N ILE A 31 25.07 2.55 -4.24
CA ILE A 31 25.04 1.08 -4.12
C ILE A 31 24.87 0.62 -2.67
N ASP A 32 25.47 1.32 -1.71
CA ASP A 32 25.34 1.03 -0.29
C ASP A 32 23.90 1.19 0.21
N VAL A 33 23.20 2.25 -0.23
CA VAL A 33 21.78 2.48 0.10
C VAL A 33 20.88 1.43 -0.55
N LEU A 34 21.18 1.05 -1.79
CA LEU A 34 20.44 0.00 -2.49
C LEU A 34 20.62 -1.37 -1.81
N MET A 35 21.85 -1.70 -1.39
CA MET A 35 22.14 -2.92 -0.64
C MET A 35 21.49 -2.91 0.75
N MET A 36 21.47 -1.76 1.42
CA MET A 36 20.74 -1.59 2.69
C MET A 36 19.24 -1.84 2.51
N HIS A 37 18.64 -1.35 1.43
CA HIS A 37 17.24 -1.63 1.10
C HIS A 37 17.01 -3.12 0.83
N ALA A 38 17.88 -3.76 0.04
CA ALA A 38 17.78 -5.18 -0.22
C ALA A 38 17.89 -6.03 1.05
N ALA A 39 18.75 -5.63 2.00
CA ALA A 39 18.84 -6.27 3.31
C ALA A 39 17.53 -6.10 4.12
N LEU A 40 16.91 -4.92 4.09
CA LEU A 40 15.60 -4.71 4.73
C LEU A 40 14.52 -5.60 4.11
N VAL A 41 14.46 -5.69 2.78
CA VAL A 41 13.50 -6.56 2.07
C VAL A 41 13.70 -8.03 2.46
N LEU A 42 14.95 -8.50 2.49
CA LEU A 42 15.29 -9.86 2.92
C LEU A 42 14.82 -10.10 4.37
N ILE A 43 15.16 -9.21 5.30
CA ILE A 43 14.77 -9.34 6.72
C ILE A 43 13.24 -9.36 6.85
N CYS A 44 12.53 -8.42 6.21
CA CYS A 44 11.07 -8.38 6.25
C CYS A 44 10.44 -9.65 5.68
N THR A 45 11.02 -10.21 4.61
CA THR A 45 10.52 -11.45 4.00
C THR A 45 10.79 -12.66 4.89
N LEU A 46 11.98 -12.76 5.50
CA LEU A 46 12.31 -13.81 6.48
C LEU A 46 11.35 -13.76 7.67
N VAL A 47 11.18 -12.58 8.26
CA VAL A 47 10.27 -12.38 9.40
C VAL A 47 8.83 -12.69 9.02
N ALA A 48 8.33 -12.17 7.90
CA ALA A 48 6.94 -12.36 7.51
C ALA A 48 6.62 -13.80 7.11
N THR A 49 7.59 -14.56 6.58
CA THR A 49 7.40 -15.98 6.21
C THR A 49 7.76 -16.96 7.34
N GLY A 50 8.49 -16.50 8.35
CA GLY A 50 9.01 -17.37 9.43
C GLY A 50 10.16 -18.26 8.99
N GLN A 51 10.78 -17.97 7.84
CA GLN A 51 11.88 -18.76 7.29
C GLN A 51 13.23 -18.22 7.76
N LEU A 52 14.22 -19.10 7.92
CA LEU A 52 15.58 -18.70 8.30
C LEU A 52 16.51 -18.56 7.09
N ALA A 53 16.41 -19.47 6.11
CA ALA A 53 17.33 -19.51 4.96
C ALA A 53 16.73 -20.16 3.70
N HIS A 54 15.40 -20.15 3.55
CA HIS A 54 14.76 -20.84 2.43
C HIS A 54 15.19 -20.23 1.07
N PRO A 55 15.59 -21.02 0.06
CA PRO A 55 16.09 -20.51 -1.22
C PRO A 55 15.13 -19.53 -1.91
N THR A 56 13.82 -19.79 -1.86
CA THR A 56 12.79 -18.89 -2.42
C THR A 56 12.81 -17.50 -1.80
N VAL A 57 13.09 -17.37 -0.49
CA VAL A 57 13.16 -16.06 0.18
C VAL A 57 14.36 -15.26 -0.34
N ILE A 58 15.50 -15.93 -0.50
CA ILE A 58 16.71 -15.33 -1.08
C ILE A 58 16.43 -14.92 -2.54
N ALA A 59 15.76 -15.78 -3.32
CA ALA A 59 15.39 -15.50 -4.70
C ALA A 59 14.46 -14.27 -4.81
N VAL A 60 13.48 -14.12 -3.92
CA VAL A 60 12.61 -12.93 -3.84
C VAL A 60 13.44 -11.68 -3.56
N ALA A 61 14.34 -11.71 -2.57
CA ALA A 61 15.18 -10.55 -2.24
C ALA A 61 16.14 -10.16 -3.40
N LEU A 62 16.70 -11.14 -4.09
CA LEU A 62 17.55 -10.91 -5.27
C LEU A 62 16.74 -10.34 -6.46
N ALA A 63 15.55 -10.88 -6.71
CA ALA A 63 14.67 -10.36 -7.74
C ALA A 63 14.25 -8.92 -7.43
N HIS A 64 13.92 -8.63 -6.16
CA HIS A 64 13.61 -7.28 -5.69
C HIS A 64 14.77 -6.31 -5.94
N LEU A 65 15.98 -6.67 -5.52
CA LEU A 65 17.20 -5.88 -5.74
C LEU A 65 17.41 -5.60 -7.24
N LEU A 66 17.23 -6.60 -8.11
CA LEU A 66 17.35 -6.44 -9.55
C LEU A 66 16.31 -5.47 -10.10
N ILE A 67 15.05 -5.60 -9.70
CA ILE A 67 13.97 -4.70 -10.12
C ILE A 67 14.28 -3.27 -9.72
N ASP A 68 14.63 -3.04 -8.45
CA ASP A 68 14.99 -1.71 -7.94
C ASP A 68 16.22 -1.12 -8.64
N PHE A 69 17.24 -1.96 -8.90
CA PHE A 69 18.43 -1.56 -9.64
C PHE A 69 18.11 -1.07 -11.06
N VAL A 70 17.20 -1.76 -11.76
CA VAL A 70 16.72 -1.36 -13.09
C VAL A 70 15.89 -0.09 -13.00
N LYS A 71 14.93 -0.02 -12.06
CA LYS A 71 14.03 1.13 -11.85
C LYS A 71 14.79 2.45 -11.67
N VAL A 72 15.84 2.43 -10.85
CA VAL A 72 16.65 3.63 -10.52
C VAL A 72 17.40 4.19 -11.74
N ARG A 73 17.62 3.36 -12.78
CA ARG A 73 18.27 3.74 -14.05
C ARG A 73 17.28 4.24 -15.11
N LEU A 74 15.98 4.13 -14.87
CA LEU A 74 14.98 4.64 -15.81
C LEU A 74 14.97 6.19 -15.79
N PRO A 75 14.96 6.83 -16.98
CA PRO A 75 15.09 8.29 -17.09
C PRO A 75 13.82 9.05 -16.68
N ARG A 76 12.65 8.41 -16.77
CA ARG A 76 11.36 9.00 -16.39
C ARG A 76 10.88 8.36 -15.10
N GLN A 77 10.43 9.19 -14.17
CA GLN A 77 9.81 8.76 -12.91
C GLN A 77 8.38 9.34 -12.88
N GLY A 78 7.40 8.53 -12.51
CA GLY A 78 6.00 8.95 -12.44
C GLY A 78 5.08 7.76 -12.19
N LEU A 79 3.77 7.97 -12.35
CA LEU A 79 2.76 6.94 -12.10
C LEU A 79 3.03 5.66 -12.91
N ARG A 80 3.34 5.77 -14.21
CA ARG A 80 3.61 4.61 -15.06
C ARG A 80 4.80 3.77 -14.58
N THR A 81 5.92 4.40 -14.21
CA THR A 81 7.09 3.64 -13.75
C THR A 81 6.87 3.04 -12.37
N PHE A 82 6.14 3.74 -11.50
CA PHE A 82 5.68 3.18 -10.23
C PHE A 82 4.79 1.95 -10.43
N THR A 83 3.79 2.03 -11.31
CA THR A 83 2.88 0.90 -11.58
C THR A 83 3.61 -0.30 -12.18
N LEU A 84 4.53 -0.09 -13.13
CA LEU A 84 5.33 -1.17 -13.71
C LEU A 84 6.27 -1.82 -12.69
N ASP A 85 6.85 -1.02 -11.79
CA ASP A 85 7.70 -1.49 -10.69
C ASP A 85 6.91 -2.35 -9.71
N GLN A 86 5.75 -1.88 -9.23
CA GLN A 86 4.90 -2.69 -8.36
C GLN A 86 4.38 -3.96 -9.05
N ALA A 87 4.09 -3.90 -10.34
CA ALA A 87 3.67 -5.07 -11.11
C ALA A 87 4.79 -6.12 -11.23
N ALA A 88 6.04 -5.69 -11.43
CA ALA A 88 7.19 -6.57 -11.44
C ALA A 88 7.38 -7.25 -10.08
N HIS A 89 7.35 -6.48 -8.98
CA HIS A 89 7.43 -7.04 -7.63
C HIS A 89 6.31 -8.02 -7.35
N LEU A 90 5.05 -7.65 -7.64
CA LEU A 90 3.90 -8.54 -7.46
C LEU A 90 4.05 -9.85 -8.27
N ALA A 91 4.54 -9.77 -9.50
CA ALA A 91 4.82 -10.95 -10.31
C ALA A 91 5.87 -11.86 -9.65
N THR A 92 6.92 -11.31 -9.04
CA THR A 92 7.90 -12.12 -8.30
C THR A 92 7.27 -12.84 -7.12
N LEU A 93 6.37 -12.19 -6.36
CA LEU A 93 5.69 -12.80 -5.22
C LEU A 93 4.75 -13.93 -5.66
N VAL A 94 4.03 -13.73 -6.79
CA VAL A 94 3.17 -14.76 -7.38
C VAL A 94 4.00 -15.97 -7.82
N ILE A 95 5.11 -15.74 -8.54
CA ILE A 95 6.02 -16.80 -8.97
C ILE A 95 6.59 -17.55 -7.76
N ALA A 96 7.09 -16.83 -6.75
CA ALA A 96 7.62 -17.41 -5.52
C ALA A 96 6.58 -18.26 -4.78
N THR A 97 5.33 -17.79 -4.70
CA THR A 97 4.22 -18.56 -4.11
C THR A 97 3.93 -19.84 -4.88
N ARG A 98 4.07 -19.83 -6.21
CA ARG A 98 3.88 -21.03 -7.04
C ARG A 98 5.03 -22.03 -6.88
N LEU A 99 6.25 -21.54 -6.72
CA LEU A 99 7.44 -22.38 -6.55
C LEU A 99 7.56 -22.97 -5.14
N ALA A 100 7.08 -22.28 -4.11
CA ALA A 100 7.08 -22.75 -2.72
C ALA A 100 5.71 -22.51 -2.05
N PRO A 101 4.66 -23.26 -2.43
CA PRO A 101 3.28 -23.02 -1.97
C PRO A 101 3.07 -23.23 -0.46
N ASP A 102 4.00 -23.91 0.20
CA ASP A 102 4.09 -24.30 1.61
C ASP A 102 5.13 -23.49 2.40
N LEU A 103 5.70 -22.43 1.82
CA LEU A 103 6.70 -21.58 2.48
C LEU A 103 6.26 -21.04 3.84
N TRP A 104 4.99 -20.68 4.01
CA TRP A 104 4.44 -20.31 5.32
C TRP A 104 4.34 -21.51 6.27
N ALA A 105 3.81 -22.64 5.77
CA ALA A 105 3.52 -23.83 6.58
C ALA A 105 4.78 -24.56 7.07
N THR A 106 5.93 -24.29 6.46
CA THR A 106 7.24 -24.83 6.86
C THR A 106 8.08 -23.84 7.68
N GLY A 107 7.57 -22.62 7.91
CA GLY A 107 8.24 -21.60 8.71
C GLY A 107 7.99 -21.76 10.21
N ILE A 108 8.70 -21.00 11.03
CA ILE A 108 8.55 -21.03 12.51
C ILE A 108 7.17 -20.55 12.99
N TRP A 109 6.38 -19.91 12.11
CA TRP A 109 5.02 -19.46 12.40
C TRP A 109 3.95 -20.50 12.05
N ALA A 110 4.33 -21.69 11.61
CA ALA A 110 3.39 -22.72 11.14
C ALA A 110 2.31 -23.06 12.17
N ASP A 111 2.66 -23.09 13.46
CA ASP A 111 1.77 -23.45 14.56
C ASP A 111 1.01 -22.25 15.16
N THR A 112 1.08 -21.07 14.52
CA THR A 112 0.33 -19.90 14.99
C THR A 112 -1.17 -20.04 14.71
N PRO A 113 -2.05 -19.40 15.50
CA PRO A 113 -3.49 -19.45 15.26
C PRO A 113 -3.84 -18.98 13.84
N GLU A 114 -4.79 -19.64 13.20
CA GLU A 114 -5.12 -19.36 11.79
C GLU A 114 -5.61 -17.90 11.57
N GLN A 115 -6.12 -17.25 12.62
CA GLN A 115 -6.50 -15.83 12.62
C GLN A 115 -5.33 -14.89 12.30
N VAL A 116 -4.08 -15.33 12.46
CA VAL A 116 -2.90 -14.57 12.02
C VAL A 116 -2.98 -14.26 10.53
N LEU A 117 -3.51 -15.17 9.71
CA LEU A 117 -3.68 -14.91 8.27
C LEU A 117 -4.67 -13.76 8.00
N SER A 118 -5.75 -13.69 8.76
CA SER A 118 -6.73 -12.61 8.68
C SER A 118 -6.13 -11.28 9.14
N LEU A 119 -5.30 -11.29 10.18
CA LEU A 119 -4.55 -10.11 10.60
C LEU A 119 -3.54 -9.64 9.52
N MET A 120 -2.87 -10.59 8.84
CA MET A 120 -1.95 -10.27 7.74
C MET A 120 -2.69 -9.69 6.53
N ALA A 121 -3.85 -10.26 6.17
CA ALA A 121 -4.71 -9.73 5.13
C ALA A 121 -5.19 -8.31 5.46
N LEU A 122 -5.63 -8.08 6.70
CA LEU A 122 -6.04 -6.77 7.20
C LEU A 122 -4.88 -5.76 7.14
N ALA A 123 -3.68 -6.15 7.59
CA ALA A 123 -2.49 -5.31 7.54
C ALA A 123 -2.08 -4.97 6.09
N CYS A 124 -2.08 -5.95 5.18
CA CYS A 124 -1.81 -5.72 3.76
C CYS A 124 -2.83 -4.76 3.16
N GLY A 125 -4.12 -4.99 3.41
CA GLY A 125 -5.22 -4.14 2.96
C GLY A 125 -5.09 -2.70 3.47
N ALA A 126 -4.77 -2.53 4.75
CA ALA A 126 -4.57 -1.21 5.36
C ALA A 126 -3.37 -0.47 4.74
N ILE A 127 -2.22 -1.14 4.56
CA ILE A 127 -1.04 -0.53 3.94
C ILE A 127 -1.34 -0.14 2.49
N LEU A 128 -1.96 -1.03 1.71
CA LEU A 128 -2.32 -0.79 0.30
C LEU A 128 -3.33 0.36 0.16
N SER A 129 -4.38 0.38 1.00
CA SER A 129 -5.41 1.41 0.96
C SER A 129 -4.86 2.77 1.41
N ILE A 130 -4.23 2.82 2.58
CA ILE A 130 -3.91 4.08 3.26
C ILE A 130 -2.57 4.66 2.78
N VAL A 131 -1.51 3.83 2.80
CA VAL A 131 -0.13 4.26 2.55
C VAL A 131 0.16 4.27 1.06
N VAL A 132 -0.01 3.12 0.37
CA VAL A 132 0.23 3.01 -1.07
C VAL A 132 -0.71 3.92 -1.85
N GLY A 133 -1.98 4.02 -1.43
CA GLY A 133 -2.94 4.98 -1.98
C GLY A 133 -2.45 6.43 -1.95
N GLY A 134 -1.71 6.83 -0.90
CA GLY A 134 -1.09 8.15 -0.83
C GLY A 134 -0.04 8.39 -1.91
N TYR A 135 0.81 7.38 -2.18
CA TYR A 135 1.80 7.44 -3.27
C TYR A 135 1.13 7.48 -4.65
N VAL A 136 0.13 6.62 -4.88
CA VAL A 136 -0.60 6.54 -6.15
C VAL A 136 -1.29 7.87 -6.45
N VAL A 137 -2.06 8.40 -5.50
CA VAL A 137 -2.76 9.69 -5.66
C VAL A 137 -1.78 10.84 -5.82
N GLY A 138 -0.68 10.85 -5.05
CA GLY A 138 0.37 11.86 -5.19
C GLY A 138 1.00 11.87 -6.58
N LEU A 139 1.35 10.69 -7.12
CA LEU A 139 1.92 10.56 -8.47
C LEU A 139 0.91 10.89 -9.57
N LEU A 140 -0.37 10.56 -9.37
CA LEU A 140 -1.45 10.93 -10.29
C LEU A 140 -1.66 12.44 -10.35
N CYS A 141 -1.58 13.11 -9.19
CA CYS A 141 -1.85 14.54 -9.08
C CYS A 141 -0.61 15.41 -9.38
N ALA A 142 0.59 14.85 -9.35
CA ALA A 142 1.86 15.57 -9.55
C ALA A 142 1.91 16.46 -10.81
N PRO A 143 1.38 16.06 -12.00
CA PRO A 143 1.40 16.91 -13.19
C PRO A 143 0.62 18.22 -13.05
N TYR A 144 -0.35 18.28 -12.13
CA TYR A 144 -1.23 19.43 -11.93
C TYR A 144 -0.71 20.39 -10.84
N LEU A 145 0.28 19.96 -10.04
CA LEU A 145 0.75 20.70 -8.86
C LEU A 145 1.29 22.08 -9.23
N ALA A 146 1.98 22.21 -10.36
CA ALA A 146 2.54 23.49 -10.83
C ALA A 146 1.46 24.53 -11.20
N ALA A 147 0.21 24.11 -11.36
CA ALA A 147 -0.90 24.96 -11.76
C ALA A 147 -1.74 25.48 -10.57
N VAL A 148 -1.36 25.12 -9.33
CA VAL A 148 -2.13 25.42 -8.10
C VAL A 148 -1.25 26.22 -7.12
N PRO A 149 -1.76 27.28 -6.49
CA PRO A 149 -1.05 28.02 -5.45
C PRO A 149 -0.69 27.14 -4.23
N ASP A 150 0.49 27.34 -3.66
CA ASP A 150 0.98 26.62 -2.47
C ASP A 150 0.71 27.42 -1.19
N ASP A 151 -0.56 27.80 -0.99
CA ASP A 151 -0.99 28.69 0.11
C ASP A 151 -1.44 27.91 1.38
N GLY A 152 -1.19 26.59 1.41
CA GLY A 152 -1.66 25.69 2.45
C GLY A 152 -0.65 25.41 3.56
N LEU A 153 -1.11 24.73 4.63
CA LEU A 153 -0.23 24.23 5.68
C LEU A 153 0.72 23.14 5.12
N PRO A 154 2.03 23.21 5.41
CA PRO A 154 3.00 22.22 4.93
C PRO A 154 2.59 20.78 5.32
N GLY A 155 2.39 19.93 4.32
CA GLY A 155 2.06 18.51 4.52
C GLY A 155 0.61 18.21 4.94
N ALA A 156 -0.27 19.22 5.08
CA ALA A 156 -1.65 18.99 5.51
C ALA A 156 -2.41 18.06 4.56
N GLY A 157 -2.25 18.20 3.24
CA GLY A 157 -2.89 17.32 2.26
C GLY A 157 -2.52 15.83 2.44
N ARG A 158 -1.29 15.53 2.87
CA ARG A 158 -0.85 14.16 3.17
C ARG A 158 -1.58 13.59 4.38
N ILE A 159 -1.70 14.37 5.46
CA ILE A 159 -2.38 13.96 6.70
C ILE A 159 -3.88 13.79 6.43
N ILE A 160 -4.52 14.77 5.77
CA ILE A 160 -5.94 14.71 5.40
C ILE A 160 -6.22 13.45 4.59
N GLY A 161 -5.41 13.19 3.55
CA GLY A 161 -5.58 11.99 2.74
C GLY A 161 -5.39 10.68 3.52
N LEU A 162 -4.45 10.64 4.47
CA LEU A 162 -4.25 9.47 5.34
C LEU A 162 -5.49 9.22 6.21
N LEU A 163 -6.00 10.26 6.87
CA LEU A 163 -7.18 10.16 7.73
C LEU A 163 -8.41 9.73 6.95
N GLU A 164 -8.63 10.29 5.76
CA GLU A 164 -9.79 9.95 4.93
C GLU A 164 -9.76 8.51 4.44
N ARG A 165 -8.62 8.04 3.92
CA ARG A 165 -8.51 6.65 3.47
C ARG A 165 -8.60 5.68 4.65
N GLY A 166 -8.08 6.04 5.82
CA GLY A 166 -8.24 5.27 7.05
C GLY A 166 -9.71 5.17 7.49
N LEU A 167 -10.44 6.29 7.51
CA LEU A 167 -11.86 6.32 7.81
C LEU A 167 -12.67 5.49 6.80
N ILE A 168 -12.42 5.65 5.50
CA ILE A 168 -13.09 4.84 4.47
C ILE A 168 -12.81 3.35 4.69
N PHE A 169 -11.55 2.97 4.92
CA PHE A 169 -11.17 1.58 5.14
C PHE A 169 -11.90 0.98 6.35
N ILE A 170 -11.95 1.69 7.48
CA ILE A 170 -12.69 1.26 8.68
C ILE A 170 -14.20 1.16 8.38
N LEU A 171 -14.80 2.21 7.81
CA LEU A 171 -16.24 2.26 7.56
C LEU A 171 -16.70 1.13 6.62
N VAL A 172 -15.92 0.82 5.57
CA VAL A 172 -16.20 -0.30 4.67
C VAL A 172 -16.13 -1.62 5.43
N LEU A 173 -15.06 -1.87 6.19
CA LEU A 173 -14.89 -3.11 6.93
C LEU A 173 -15.86 -3.28 8.10
N THR A 174 -16.51 -2.21 8.57
CA THR A 174 -17.57 -2.27 9.58
C THR A 174 -18.98 -2.21 8.97
N GLY A 175 -19.13 -2.38 7.65
CA GLY A 175 -20.42 -2.35 6.96
C GLY A 175 -21.11 -0.97 6.89
N GLN A 176 -20.42 0.11 7.26
CA GLN A 176 -20.97 1.47 7.29
C GLN A 176 -20.78 2.22 5.96
N LEU A 177 -21.12 1.58 4.84
CA LEU A 177 -20.97 2.17 3.50
C LEU A 177 -21.74 3.50 3.35
N GLY A 178 -22.90 3.63 4.01
CA GLY A 178 -23.68 4.88 4.01
C GLY A 178 -22.94 6.07 4.65
N SER A 179 -22.12 5.82 5.68
CA SER A 179 -21.33 6.86 6.38
C SER A 179 -20.24 7.45 5.48
N ILE A 180 -19.82 6.72 4.44
CA ILE A 180 -18.86 7.24 3.45
C ILE A 180 -19.47 8.41 2.68
N ALA A 181 -20.76 8.34 2.32
CA ALA A 181 -21.45 9.44 1.64
C ALA A 181 -21.47 10.72 2.50
N LEU A 182 -21.64 10.58 3.82
CA LEU A 182 -21.56 11.70 4.77
C LEU A 182 -20.14 12.30 4.81
N LEU A 183 -19.10 11.47 4.85
CA LEU A 183 -17.70 11.92 4.81
C LEU A 183 -17.43 12.74 3.53
N ILE A 184 -17.88 12.26 2.38
CA ILE A 184 -17.76 12.94 1.08
C ILE A 184 -18.52 14.28 1.09
N GLY A 185 -19.76 14.25 1.59
CA GLY A 185 -20.63 15.43 1.67
C GLY A 185 -20.04 16.52 2.56
N ALA A 186 -19.57 16.16 3.76
CA ALA A 186 -18.94 17.09 4.70
C ALA A 186 -17.70 17.76 4.08
N LYS A 187 -16.82 17.00 3.43
CA LYS A 187 -15.65 17.53 2.73
C LYS A 187 -16.03 18.49 1.60
N SER A 188 -17.10 18.19 0.86
CA SER A 188 -17.58 19.03 -0.24
C SER A 188 -18.10 20.37 0.28
N ILE A 189 -18.86 20.38 1.37
CA ILE A 189 -19.40 21.60 2.01
C ILE A 189 -18.27 22.51 2.52
N LEU A 190 -17.29 21.95 3.25
CA LEU A 190 -16.16 22.72 3.78
C LEU A 190 -15.33 23.40 2.68
N ARG A 191 -15.43 22.89 1.45
CA ARG A 191 -14.70 23.40 0.31
C ARG A 191 -15.48 24.42 -0.49
N PHE A 192 -16.81 24.41 -0.46
CA PHE A 192 -17.66 25.36 -1.20
C PHE A 192 -17.36 26.84 -0.87
N SER A 193 -16.93 27.17 0.34
CA SER A 193 -16.52 28.52 0.74
C SER A 193 -15.21 29.01 0.10
N THR A 194 -14.41 28.11 -0.48
CA THR A 194 -13.12 28.40 -1.14
C THR A 194 -13.17 28.33 -2.67
N VAL A 195 -14.28 27.84 -3.24
CA VAL A 195 -14.48 27.62 -4.69
C VAL A 195 -14.58 28.92 -5.49
N ALA A 196 -14.82 30.06 -4.83
CA ALA A 196 -15.02 31.34 -5.50
C ALA A 196 -13.72 32.01 -6.03
N ALA A 197 -12.53 31.54 -5.64
CA ALA A 197 -11.28 32.27 -5.90
C ALA A 197 -10.34 31.65 -6.97
N ASP A 198 -10.27 30.31 -7.13
CA ASP A 198 -9.40 29.67 -8.11
C ASP A 198 -9.95 28.33 -8.66
N ARG A 199 -10.32 28.32 -9.94
CA ARG A 199 -10.86 27.16 -10.66
C ARG A 199 -9.86 26.00 -10.73
N LYS A 200 -8.56 26.27 -10.92
CA LYS A 200 -7.55 25.21 -11.08
C LYS A 200 -7.30 24.47 -9.78
N ALA A 201 -7.22 25.20 -8.67
CA ALA A 201 -7.16 24.63 -7.33
C ALA A 201 -8.38 23.73 -7.06
N SER A 202 -9.56 24.16 -7.52
CA SER A 202 -10.76 23.34 -7.38
C SER A 202 -10.69 22.05 -8.22
N GLU A 203 -10.32 22.12 -9.49
CA GLU A 203 -10.20 20.92 -10.33
C GLU A 203 -9.17 19.93 -9.76
N TYR A 204 -8.01 20.42 -9.28
CA TYR A 204 -6.98 19.62 -8.63
C TYR A 204 -7.50 18.84 -7.42
N VAL A 205 -8.19 19.51 -6.50
CA VAL A 205 -8.69 18.84 -5.28
C VAL A 205 -9.84 17.88 -5.60
N ILE A 206 -10.67 18.13 -6.63
CA ILE A 206 -11.70 17.18 -7.08
C ILE A 206 -11.02 15.90 -7.59
N ILE A 207 -10.05 16.03 -8.50
CA ILE A 207 -9.32 14.89 -9.07
C ILE A 207 -8.68 14.08 -7.95
N GLY A 208 -7.95 14.74 -7.04
CA GLY A 208 -7.26 14.07 -5.94
C GLY A 208 -8.21 13.36 -4.97
N THR A 209 -9.34 14.00 -4.62
CA THR A 209 -10.32 13.43 -3.68
C THR A 209 -11.02 12.22 -4.29
N LEU A 210 -11.52 12.33 -5.53
CA LEU A 210 -12.20 11.23 -6.21
C LEU A 210 -11.26 10.03 -6.44
N ALA A 211 -10.02 10.28 -6.86
CA ALA A 211 -9.03 9.22 -7.03
C ALA A 211 -8.69 8.54 -5.69
N SER A 212 -8.48 9.32 -4.62
CA SER A 212 -8.18 8.79 -3.30
C SER A 212 -9.32 7.95 -2.72
N PHE A 213 -10.56 8.41 -2.90
CA PHE A 213 -11.75 7.69 -2.41
C PHE A 213 -11.99 6.42 -3.21
N GLY A 214 -11.93 6.49 -4.55
CA GLY A 214 -12.05 5.32 -5.42
C GLY A 214 -11.01 4.25 -5.07
N TRP A 215 -9.75 4.66 -4.87
CA TRP A 215 -8.69 3.75 -4.44
C TRP A 215 -9.00 3.09 -3.10
N ALA A 216 -9.30 3.89 -2.06
CA ALA A 216 -9.54 3.35 -0.72
C ALA A 216 -10.77 2.42 -0.68
N LEU A 217 -11.84 2.76 -1.41
CA LEU A 217 -13.04 1.94 -1.49
C LEU A 217 -12.76 0.59 -2.12
N VAL A 218 -12.09 0.56 -3.28
CA VAL A 218 -11.76 -0.71 -3.97
C VAL A 218 -10.89 -1.59 -3.10
N LEU A 219 -9.85 -1.03 -2.48
CA LEU A 219 -8.93 -1.81 -1.64
C LEU A 219 -9.60 -2.29 -0.34
N ALA A 220 -10.47 -1.50 0.26
CA ALA A 220 -11.22 -1.91 1.45
C ALA A 220 -12.22 -3.03 1.13
N LEU A 221 -12.97 -2.92 0.04
CA LEU A 221 -13.90 -3.97 -0.41
C LEU A 221 -13.15 -5.27 -0.75
N ALA A 222 -12.03 -5.17 -1.47
CA ALA A 222 -11.19 -6.32 -1.78
C ALA A 222 -10.63 -6.99 -0.51
N THR A 223 -10.28 -6.19 0.50
CA THR A 223 -9.84 -6.71 1.80
C THR A 223 -10.98 -7.42 2.53
N GLY A 224 -12.18 -6.83 2.57
CA GLY A 224 -13.36 -7.45 3.16
C GLY A 224 -13.68 -8.79 2.52
N GLY A 225 -13.79 -8.83 1.18
CA GLY A 225 -14.04 -10.08 0.46
C GLY A 225 -12.94 -11.13 0.62
N LEU A 226 -11.68 -10.74 0.88
CA LEU A 226 -10.63 -11.69 1.24
C LEU A 226 -10.78 -12.21 2.67
N LEU A 227 -11.19 -11.36 3.61
CA LEU A 227 -11.44 -11.77 5.01
C LEU A 227 -12.59 -12.76 5.11
N ASP A 228 -13.62 -12.66 4.26
CA ASP A 228 -14.72 -13.63 4.18
C ASP A 228 -14.25 -15.04 3.77
N LEU A 229 -13.07 -15.16 3.15
CA LEU A 229 -12.44 -16.43 2.76
C LEU A 229 -11.43 -16.95 3.80
N LEU A 230 -11.19 -16.20 4.86
CA LEU A 230 -10.21 -16.49 5.90
C LEU A 230 -10.90 -16.75 7.25
N PRO A 231 -10.21 -17.35 8.23
CA PRO A 231 -10.77 -17.57 9.56
C PRO A 231 -11.28 -16.25 10.17
N PRO A 232 -12.48 -16.24 10.77
CA PRO A 232 -13.04 -15.02 11.30
C PRO A 232 -12.16 -14.48 12.44
N LEU A 233 -11.92 -13.18 12.41
CA LEU A 233 -11.47 -12.48 13.61
C LEU A 233 -12.68 -12.43 14.54
N GLU A 234 -12.59 -12.91 15.78
CA GLU A 234 -13.66 -12.82 16.80
C GLU A 234 -13.93 -11.37 17.27
N ILE A 235 -13.58 -10.39 16.43
CA ILE A 235 -13.99 -9.01 16.49
C ILE A 235 -15.36 -9.01 15.81
N GLY A 236 -16.43 -8.83 16.58
CA GLY A 236 -17.83 -9.10 16.16
C GLY A 236 -18.17 -8.80 14.70
N ALA A 237 -19.00 -9.67 14.09
CA ALA A 237 -19.35 -9.73 12.67
C ALA A 237 -19.08 -8.42 11.87
N LEU A 238 -18.05 -8.45 11.03
CA LEU A 238 -17.61 -7.30 10.23
C LEU A 238 -18.55 -7.00 9.05
N LEU A 239 -19.38 -7.96 8.65
CA LEU A 239 -20.47 -7.79 7.68
C LEU A 239 -21.70 -8.61 8.13
N PRO A 240 -22.92 -8.06 8.06
CA PRO A 240 -24.16 -8.81 8.26
C PRO A 240 -24.48 -9.74 7.09
#